data_AF-A0A943LW30-F1
#
_entry.id   AF-A0A943LW30-F1
#
_cell.length_a   1.000
_cell.length_b   1.000
_cell.length_c   1.000
_cell.angle_alpha   90.00
_cell.angle_beta   90.00
_cell.angle_gamma   90.00
#
_symmetry.space_group_name_H-M   'P 1'
#
loop_
_entity.id
_entity.type
_entity.pdbx_description
1 polymer ?
#
loop_
_entity_poly.entity_id
_entity_poly.type
_entity_poly.pdbx_seq_one_letter_code
_entity_poly.pdbx_strand_id
1 'polypeptide(L)'
;MTDSSLSFELAPSDASEAVYLVVKDGDPLPDTDHLFASGRKADPTTKKTYTESGLASGTKYHVLAAAANDGGRSEVARVEMTTSQTPVPRPAVTLAAGEATVSSLRFTLTPADADKAAFACYPKGAPEPEAGELLRSGTPADATAAKPYTVEDLDPNTTYIIAAAASSGEAISEVARIEMTTLGNNPSLELSLVEATSSAIRFAITPRRADRAAYMYYKAGEAAPDAERILAEGTAADADQYAAYLLEGLNSSTGYVIAAAAANGAELSEVATLEATTAAPEPPALGDFYYDDGTWSSAANDPLPDKTCIGIVVYAGRCTYEAVDDCVYKLKDGTTPLEEVHGYVLALRNASDKTVAWGSWGKDGYSGAGASYDRTDFRGYSNTQSIRNKAIEKAGGLSDDADDNYPATYYATDVYEQQVPAPASSTGWFLPSAYQLLYLFSHVETLQESFDKLGEQADFFYVRDAEYWSSTECQKENGCLYWAYYVSLDPSQITPGFSSNFRKSSDWFQVRSMLVF
;
A
#
# COMPACT_ATOMS: atom_id res chain seq x y z
N MET A 1 -35.17 -33.40 57.40
CA MET A 1 -35.30 -32.17 58.22
C MET A 1 -34.93 -31.00 57.32
N THR A 2 -35.76 -29.98 57.26
CA THR A 2 -35.42 -28.69 56.62
C THR A 2 -35.20 -27.64 57.70
N ASP A 3 -34.98 -26.38 57.31
CA ASP A 3 -34.95 -25.26 58.26
C ASP A 3 -36.30 -24.96 58.92
N SER A 4 -37.38 -25.59 58.46
CA SER A 4 -38.76 -25.30 58.86
C SER A 4 -39.61 -26.54 59.07
N SER A 5 -39.01 -27.75 58.98
CA SER A 5 -39.74 -29.01 59.15
C SER A 5 -38.90 -30.16 59.72
N LEU A 6 -39.56 -31.06 60.43
CA LEU A 6 -39.00 -32.30 60.97
C LEU A 6 -39.77 -33.50 60.42
N SER A 7 -39.06 -34.57 60.04
CA SER A 7 -39.68 -35.83 59.60
C SER A 7 -39.20 -36.98 60.48
N PHE A 8 -40.13 -37.78 61.00
CA PHE A 8 -39.86 -38.89 61.92
C PHE A 8 -40.79 -40.06 61.62
N GLU A 9 -40.42 -41.26 62.08
CA GLU A 9 -41.20 -42.47 61.87
C GLU A 9 -41.82 -42.95 63.16
N LEU A 10 -43.10 -43.35 63.11
CA LEU A 10 -43.75 -44.06 64.20
C LEU A 10 -44.03 -45.48 63.74
N ALA A 11 -43.65 -46.45 64.56
CA ALA A 11 -43.88 -47.87 64.32
C ALA A 11 -44.65 -48.49 65.49
N PRO A 12 -45.98 -48.28 65.57
CA PRO A 12 -46.77 -48.89 66.63
C PRO A 12 -46.80 -50.41 66.50
N SER A 13 -46.94 -51.11 67.62
CA SER A 13 -47.08 -52.56 67.69
C SER A 13 -48.21 -52.89 68.66
N ASP A 14 -49.12 -53.77 68.24
CA ASP A 14 -50.30 -54.19 69.02
C ASP A 14 -51.15 -53.02 69.56
N ALA A 15 -51.36 -51.99 68.74
CA ALA A 15 -52.13 -50.79 69.11
C ALA A 15 -53.44 -50.68 68.33
N SER A 16 -54.49 -50.21 68.98
CA SER A 16 -55.75 -49.78 68.35
C SER A 16 -55.81 -48.27 68.13
N GLU A 17 -55.02 -47.48 68.87
CA GLU A 17 -54.85 -46.03 68.67
C GLU A 17 -53.38 -45.61 68.87
N ALA A 18 -52.90 -44.66 68.07
CA ALA A 18 -51.58 -44.06 68.21
C ALA A 18 -51.67 -42.54 68.00
N VAL A 19 -50.94 -41.77 68.78
CA VAL A 19 -50.88 -40.31 68.71
C VAL A 19 -49.45 -39.82 68.81
N TYR A 20 -49.18 -38.64 68.27
CA TYR A 20 -47.92 -37.94 68.46
C TYR A 20 -48.11 -36.43 68.61
N LEU A 21 -47.12 -35.77 69.20
CA LEU A 21 -47.04 -34.32 69.28
C LEU A 21 -45.59 -33.86 69.16
N VAL A 22 -45.37 -32.75 68.47
CA VAL A 22 -44.06 -32.09 68.40
C VAL A 22 -44.10 -30.85 69.28
N VAL A 23 -43.22 -30.80 70.28
CA VAL A 23 -43.18 -29.76 71.31
C VAL A 23 -41.83 -29.06 71.26
N LYS A 24 -41.79 -27.73 71.35
CA LYS A 24 -40.52 -26.98 71.32
C LYS A 24 -39.71 -27.29 72.57
N ASP A 25 -38.39 -27.38 72.44
CA ASP A 25 -37.50 -27.56 73.58
C ASP A 25 -37.66 -26.38 74.57
N GLY A 26 -37.86 -26.69 75.84
CA GLY A 26 -38.19 -25.73 76.89
C GLY A 26 -39.68 -25.59 77.24
N ASP A 27 -40.60 -26.05 76.38
CA ASP A 27 -42.03 -26.10 76.71
C ASP A 27 -42.37 -27.32 77.59
N PRO A 28 -43.40 -27.25 78.46
CA PRO A 28 -43.82 -28.39 79.29
C PRO A 28 -44.17 -29.62 78.44
N LEU A 29 -43.59 -30.76 78.79
CA LEU A 29 -43.84 -32.01 78.07
C LEU A 29 -45.16 -32.64 78.56
N PRO A 30 -46.12 -32.93 77.67
CA PRO A 30 -47.37 -33.59 78.05
C PRO A 30 -47.13 -35.00 78.58
N ASP A 31 -47.95 -35.41 79.54
CA ASP A 31 -48.11 -36.82 79.91
C ASP A 31 -48.89 -37.59 78.83
N THR A 32 -48.99 -38.91 79.00
CA THR A 32 -49.70 -39.79 78.07
C THR A 32 -51.16 -39.34 77.85
N ASP A 33 -51.85 -38.90 78.91
CA ASP A 33 -53.26 -38.51 78.81
C ASP A 33 -53.46 -37.24 77.98
N HIS A 34 -52.59 -36.24 78.16
CA HIS A 34 -52.57 -35.04 77.35
C HIS A 34 -52.20 -35.33 75.89
N LEU A 35 -51.31 -36.30 75.65
CA LEU A 35 -50.92 -36.69 74.30
C LEU A 35 -52.10 -37.30 73.53
N PHE A 36 -52.95 -38.12 74.15
CA PHE A 36 -54.17 -38.64 73.51
C PHE A 36 -55.27 -37.58 73.36
N ALA A 37 -55.32 -36.58 74.24
CA ALA A 37 -56.30 -35.51 74.16
C ALA A 37 -55.97 -34.46 73.08
N SER A 38 -54.69 -34.15 72.88
CA SER A 38 -54.24 -33.01 72.06
C SER A 38 -53.26 -33.36 70.94
N GLY A 39 -52.72 -34.57 70.97
CA GLY A 39 -51.81 -35.09 69.94
C GLY A 39 -52.53 -35.36 68.62
N ARG A 40 -51.75 -35.39 67.56
CA ARG A 40 -52.20 -35.76 66.22
C ARG A 40 -52.30 -37.27 66.12
N LYS A 41 -53.38 -37.74 65.49
CA LYS A 41 -53.57 -39.18 65.24
C LYS A 41 -52.51 -39.71 64.27
N ALA A 42 -51.96 -40.87 64.62
CA ALA A 42 -51.08 -41.69 63.80
C ALA A 42 -51.77 -43.02 63.44
N ASP A 43 -51.30 -43.67 62.39
CA ASP A 43 -51.68 -45.03 62.03
C ASP A 43 -51.25 -46.00 63.14
N PRO A 44 -52.19 -46.71 63.79
CA PRO A 44 -51.88 -47.57 64.93
C PRO A 44 -51.38 -48.96 64.54
N THR A 45 -51.33 -49.30 63.25
CA THR A 45 -51.05 -50.65 62.77
C THR A 45 -49.81 -50.77 61.92
N THR A 46 -49.47 -49.72 61.19
CA THR A 46 -48.40 -49.75 60.19
C THR A 46 -47.39 -48.66 60.46
N LYS A 47 -46.10 -49.00 60.34
CA LYS A 47 -45.02 -48.02 60.40
C LYS A 47 -45.20 -46.97 59.30
N LYS A 48 -45.24 -45.69 59.68
CA LYS A 48 -45.36 -44.55 58.76
C LYS A 48 -44.44 -43.41 59.14
N THR A 49 -44.01 -42.65 58.14
CA THR A 49 -43.28 -41.39 58.30
C THR A 49 -44.26 -40.23 58.39
N TYR A 50 -44.05 -39.36 59.37
CA TYR A 50 -44.80 -38.12 59.59
C TYR A 50 -43.86 -36.93 59.39
N THR A 51 -44.41 -35.81 58.92
CA THR A 51 -43.66 -34.56 58.77
C THR A 51 -44.41 -33.43 59.44
N GLU A 52 -43.73 -32.74 60.35
CA GLU A 52 -44.20 -31.52 61.01
C GLU A 52 -43.60 -30.31 60.30
N SER A 53 -44.43 -29.35 59.91
CA SER A 53 -44.05 -28.18 59.11
C SER A 53 -44.32 -26.88 59.87
N GLY A 54 -43.70 -25.77 59.46
CA GLY A 54 -43.92 -24.45 60.09
C GLY A 54 -43.18 -24.27 61.41
N LEU A 55 -42.09 -25.03 61.60
CA LEU A 55 -41.23 -24.95 62.78
C LEU A 55 -40.21 -23.81 62.62
N ALA A 56 -39.73 -23.26 63.74
CA ALA A 56 -38.70 -22.23 63.73
C ALA A 56 -37.34 -22.82 63.32
N SER A 57 -36.53 -22.05 62.59
CA SER A 57 -35.20 -22.47 62.14
C SER A 57 -34.19 -22.60 63.27
N GLY A 58 -33.24 -23.53 63.13
CA GLY A 58 -32.17 -23.80 64.11
C GLY A 58 -32.67 -24.19 65.50
N THR A 59 -33.93 -24.61 65.62
CA THR A 59 -34.63 -24.77 66.90
C THR A 59 -34.80 -26.26 67.23
N LYS A 60 -34.52 -26.62 68.48
CA LYS A 60 -34.69 -27.98 69.01
C LYS A 60 -36.14 -28.24 69.41
N TYR A 61 -36.64 -29.44 69.10
CA TYR A 61 -37.98 -29.93 69.39
C TYR A 61 -37.95 -31.36 69.94
N HIS A 62 -38.94 -31.71 70.75
CA HIS A 62 -39.24 -33.05 71.22
C HIS A 62 -40.41 -33.63 70.43
N VAL A 63 -40.19 -34.76 69.77
CA VAL A 63 -41.24 -35.58 69.17
C VAL A 63 -41.66 -36.62 70.20
N LEU A 64 -42.91 -36.54 70.63
CA LEU A 64 -43.52 -37.41 71.63
C LEU A 64 -44.57 -38.29 70.96
N ALA A 65 -44.62 -39.58 71.27
CA ALA A 65 -45.61 -40.50 70.75
C ALA A 65 -46.07 -41.52 71.79
N ALA A 66 -47.35 -41.90 71.77
CA ALA A 66 -47.89 -42.96 72.60
C ALA A 66 -48.94 -43.77 71.83
N ALA A 67 -49.12 -45.02 72.25
CA ALA A 67 -50.06 -45.97 71.66
C ALA A 67 -50.97 -46.57 72.74
N ALA A 68 -52.15 -47.03 72.36
CA ALA A 68 -53.12 -47.64 73.27
C ALA A 68 -53.78 -48.86 72.63
N ASN A 69 -54.14 -49.85 73.44
CA ASN A 69 -54.98 -50.99 73.08
C ASN A 69 -55.96 -51.31 74.23
N ASP A 70 -56.73 -52.39 74.09
CA ASP A 70 -57.72 -52.81 75.11
C ASP A 70 -57.08 -53.14 76.48
N GLY A 71 -55.75 -53.34 76.53
CA GLY A 71 -54.97 -53.57 77.74
C GLY A 71 -54.42 -52.31 78.42
N GLY A 72 -54.48 -51.14 77.77
CA GLY A 72 -54.04 -49.85 78.35
C GLY A 72 -53.25 -48.96 77.39
N ARG A 73 -52.66 -47.89 77.94
CA ARG A 73 -51.81 -46.92 77.22
C ARG A 73 -50.33 -47.22 77.45
N SER A 74 -49.51 -47.01 76.43
CA SER A 74 -48.05 -47.11 76.52
C SER A 74 -47.44 -45.94 77.30
N GLU A 75 -46.18 -46.10 77.71
CA GLU A 75 -45.35 -44.94 78.06
C GLU A 75 -45.12 -44.06 76.82
N VAL A 76 -44.75 -42.79 77.06
CA VAL A 76 -44.45 -41.84 75.99
C VAL A 76 -43.07 -42.12 75.41
N ALA A 77 -43.01 -42.53 74.14
CA ALA A 77 -41.79 -42.57 73.36
C ALA A 77 -41.36 -41.13 73.00
N ARG A 78 -40.07 -40.83 73.13
CA ARG A 78 -39.52 -39.49 72.88
C ARG A 78 -38.26 -39.53 72.06
N VAL A 79 -38.18 -38.64 71.06
CA VAL A 79 -36.97 -38.34 70.29
C VAL A 79 -36.77 -36.83 70.23
N GLU A 80 -35.53 -36.38 70.31
CA GLU A 80 -35.16 -34.98 70.12
C GLU A 80 -34.69 -34.76 68.68
N MET A 81 -35.15 -33.67 68.05
CA MET A 81 -34.76 -33.29 66.69
C MET A 81 -34.56 -31.78 66.61
N THR A 82 -33.66 -31.31 65.74
CA THR A 82 -33.39 -29.87 65.55
C THR A 82 -33.57 -29.52 64.08
N THR A 83 -34.30 -28.45 63.78
CA THR A 83 -34.43 -27.92 62.41
C THR A 83 -33.08 -27.35 61.95
N SER A 84 -32.82 -27.40 60.64
CA SER A 84 -31.61 -26.79 60.07
C SER A 84 -31.63 -25.26 60.22
N GLN A 85 -30.48 -24.58 60.15
CA GLN A 85 -30.44 -23.12 60.09
C GLN A 85 -30.69 -22.61 58.67
N THR A 86 -31.44 -21.51 58.52
CA THR A 86 -31.57 -20.80 57.25
C THR A 86 -30.21 -20.17 56.89
N PRO A 87 -29.66 -20.38 55.69
CA PRO A 87 -28.39 -19.77 55.29
C PRO A 87 -28.49 -18.24 55.27
N VAL A 88 -27.50 -17.56 55.85
CA VAL A 88 -27.38 -16.09 55.74
C VAL A 88 -26.89 -15.77 54.32
N PRO A 89 -27.56 -14.89 53.55
CA PRO A 89 -27.10 -14.49 52.21
C PRO A 89 -25.72 -13.84 52.31
N ARG A 90 -24.77 -14.31 51.51
CA ARG A 90 -23.42 -13.75 51.44
C ARG A 90 -23.27 -13.04 50.09
N PRO A 91 -23.41 -11.71 50.03
CA PRO A 91 -23.36 -11.00 48.77
C PRO A 91 -22.00 -11.21 48.10
N ALA A 92 -22.03 -11.42 46.79
CA ALA A 92 -20.86 -11.51 45.96
C ALA A 92 -21.10 -10.81 44.62
N VAL A 93 -20.03 -10.38 43.98
CA VAL A 93 -20.06 -9.84 42.62
C VAL A 93 -18.86 -10.38 41.86
N THR A 94 -19.06 -10.66 40.57
CA THR A 94 -17.98 -11.00 39.64
C THR A 94 -18.05 -10.10 38.42
N LEU A 95 -16.88 -9.87 37.82
CA LEU A 95 -16.70 -9.04 36.65
C LEU A 95 -16.09 -9.87 35.53
N ALA A 96 -16.56 -9.68 34.31
CA ALA A 96 -15.97 -10.27 33.11
C ALA A 96 -15.70 -9.17 32.08
N ALA A 97 -14.45 -9.10 31.60
CA ALA A 97 -14.06 -8.14 30.57
C ALA A 97 -14.81 -8.43 29.26
N GLY A 98 -15.20 -7.36 28.57
CA GLY A 98 -15.82 -7.41 27.25
C GLY A 98 -15.00 -6.62 26.22
N GLU A 99 -15.68 -5.92 25.33
CA GLU A 99 -15.07 -5.16 24.23
C GLU A 99 -14.41 -3.86 24.72
N ALA A 100 -13.29 -3.50 24.10
CA ALA A 100 -12.64 -2.20 24.27
C ALA A 100 -12.65 -1.44 22.94
N THR A 101 -12.90 -0.13 23.02
CA THR A 101 -12.72 0.80 21.91
C THR A 101 -11.61 1.80 22.26
N VAL A 102 -11.38 2.80 21.41
CA VAL A 102 -10.41 3.88 21.69
C VAL A 102 -10.81 4.76 22.87
N SER A 103 -12.10 4.80 23.23
CA SER A 103 -12.62 5.68 24.27
C SER A 103 -13.68 5.04 25.17
N SER A 104 -13.89 3.73 25.07
CA SER A 104 -14.85 3.03 25.91
C SER A 104 -14.45 1.60 26.24
N LEU A 105 -14.93 1.13 27.41
CA LEU A 105 -14.72 -0.22 27.90
C LEU A 105 -16.06 -0.85 28.27
N ARG A 106 -16.34 -2.02 27.71
CA ARG A 106 -17.53 -2.83 27.99
C ARG A 106 -17.16 -4.01 28.87
N PHE A 107 -17.97 -4.29 29.89
CA PHE A 107 -17.78 -5.41 30.79
C PHE A 107 -19.13 -5.96 31.26
N THR A 108 -19.14 -7.17 31.82
CA THR A 108 -20.34 -7.77 32.43
C THR A 108 -20.16 -7.85 33.94
N LEU A 109 -21.18 -7.43 34.68
CA LEU A 109 -21.23 -7.55 36.14
C LEU A 109 -22.31 -8.58 36.51
N THR A 110 -21.93 -9.57 37.31
CA THR A 110 -22.81 -10.64 37.79
C THR A 110 -22.89 -10.62 39.32
N PRO A 111 -24.01 -10.18 39.90
CA PRO A 111 -24.24 -10.20 41.34
C PRO A 111 -24.77 -11.58 41.81
N ALA A 112 -24.56 -11.90 43.08
CA ALA A 112 -25.14 -13.06 43.78
C ALA A 112 -25.51 -12.67 45.21
N ASP A 113 -26.66 -13.14 45.70
CA ASP A 113 -27.18 -12.89 47.05
C ASP A 113 -27.11 -11.40 47.47
N ALA A 114 -27.50 -10.49 46.58
CA ALA A 114 -27.33 -9.05 46.74
C ALA A 114 -28.66 -8.26 46.60
N ASP A 115 -28.80 -7.22 47.41
CA ASP A 115 -29.88 -6.22 47.31
C ASP A 115 -29.43 -4.97 46.53
N LYS A 116 -28.12 -4.69 46.53
CA LYS A 116 -27.49 -3.57 45.81
C LYS A 116 -26.18 -4.02 45.19
N ALA A 117 -25.86 -3.46 44.03
CA ALA A 117 -24.56 -3.57 43.39
C ALA A 117 -24.16 -2.21 42.78
N ALA A 118 -22.87 -1.91 42.77
CA ALA A 118 -22.34 -0.71 42.13
C ALA A 118 -20.92 -0.96 41.63
N PHE A 119 -20.50 -0.17 40.64
CA PHE A 119 -19.15 -0.23 40.08
C PHE A 119 -18.55 1.16 39.86
N ALA A 120 -17.24 1.22 39.72
CA ALA A 120 -16.53 2.41 39.28
C ALA A 120 -15.40 2.02 38.33
N CYS A 121 -15.03 2.93 37.43
CA CYS A 121 -13.90 2.81 36.51
C CYS A 121 -12.94 3.97 36.76
N TYR A 122 -11.66 3.67 36.92
CA TYR A 122 -10.63 4.67 37.21
C TYR A 122 -9.28 4.26 36.60
N PRO A 123 -8.40 5.22 36.24
CA PRO A 123 -7.10 4.92 35.68
C PRO A 123 -6.26 4.04 36.64
N LYS A 124 -5.52 3.09 36.08
CA LYS A 124 -4.62 2.23 36.87
C LYS A 124 -3.58 3.09 37.60
N GLY A 125 -3.48 2.92 38.91
CA GLY A 125 -2.60 3.72 39.79
C GLY A 125 -3.30 4.87 40.52
N ALA A 126 -4.57 5.18 40.20
CA ALA A 126 -5.39 6.05 41.04
C ALA A 126 -5.76 5.35 42.38
N PRO A 127 -6.10 6.11 43.44
CA PRO A 127 -6.52 5.53 44.72
C PRO A 127 -7.68 4.55 44.56
N GLU A 128 -7.55 3.35 45.13
CA GLU A 128 -8.55 2.31 44.98
C GLU A 128 -9.74 2.56 45.94
N PRO A 129 -10.99 2.58 45.43
CA PRO A 129 -12.16 2.74 46.25
C PRO A 129 -12.45 1.48 47.06
N GLU A 130 -12.83 1.67 48.32
CA GLU A 130 -13.29 0.57 49.18
C GLU A 130 -14.73 0.14 48.81
N ALA A 131 -15.13 -1.07 49.23
CA ALA A 131 -16.45 -1.63 48.90
C ALA A 131 -17.62 -0.71 49.32
N GLY A 132 -17.52 -0.07 50.49
CA GLY A 132 -18.53 0.86 50.97
C GLY A 132 -18.60 2.16 50.16
N GLU A 133 -17.47 2.62 49.62
CA GLU A 133 -17.44 3.81 48.75
C GLU A 133 -18.04 3.51 47.38
N LEU A 134 -17.73 2.35 46.80
CA LEU A 134 -18.35 1.88 45.55
C LEU A 134 -19.88 1.86 45.68
N LEU A 135 -20.41 1.32 46.77
CA LEU A 135 -21.86 1.25 47.01
C LEU A 135 -22.50 2.61 47.30
N ARG A 136 -21.74 3.61 47.75
CA ARG A 136 -22.24 4.95 48.09
C ARG A 136 -22.19 5.92 46.92
N SER A 137 -21.13 5.87 46.11
CA SER A 137 -20.84 6.86 45.07
C SER A 137 -20.45 6.27 43.72
N GLY A 138 -20.31 4.95 43.61
CA GLY A 138 -20.15 4.28 42.33
C GLY A 138 -21.42 4.31 41.50
N THR A 139 -21.30 3.95 40.22
CA THR A 139 -22.42 3.79 39.30
C THR A 139 -23.28 2.61 39.73
N PRO A 140 -24.59 2.79 39.98
CA PRO A 140 -25.47 1.69 40.34
C PRO A 140 -25.56 0.62 39.24
N ALA A 141 -25.56 -0.64 39.66
CA ALA A 141 -25.76 -1.80 38.81
C ALA A 141 -26.98 -2.61 39.27
N ASP A 142 -27.51 -3.41 38.35
CA ASP A 142 -28.50 -4.44 38.66
C ASP A 142 -27.93 -5.42 39.69
N ALA A 143 -28.68 -5.63 40.78
CA ALA A 143 -28.29 -6.49 41.88
C ALA A 143 -28.80 -7.94 41.74
N THR A 144 -29.60 -8.23 40.70
CA THR A 144 -30.34 -9.49 40.57
C THR A 144 -29.94 -10.33 39.36
N ALA A 145 -29.38 -9.70 38.31
CA ALA A 145 -29.05 -10.37 37.07
C ALA A 145 -27.72 -9.90 36.48
N ALA A 146 -27.04 -10.81 35.78
CA ALA A 146 -25.86 -10.47 34.99
C ALA A 146 -26.24 -9.49 33.87
N LYS A 147 -25.55 -8.34 33.80
CA LYS A 147 -25.78 -7.34 32.74
C LYS A 147 -24.48 -6.75 32.21
N PRO A 148 -24.42 -6.42 30.90
CA PRO A 148 -23.32 -5.67 30.33
C PRO A 148 -23.44 -4.18 30.65
N TYR A 149 -22.31 -3.52 30.91
CA TYR A 149 -22.16 -2.09 31.13
C TYR A 149 -21.04 -1.54 30.24
N THR A 150 -21.16 -0.28 29.83
CA THR A 150 -20.15 0.43 29.05
C THR A 150 -19.75 1.69 29.81
N VAL A 151 -18.45 1.93 29.95
CA VAL A 151 -17.91 3.21 30.40
C VAL A 151 -17.35 3.92 29.18
N GLU A 152 -17.81 5.13 28.92
CA GLU A 152 -17.44 5.97 27.78
C GLU A 152 -16.50 7.11 28.22
N ASP A 153 -16.07 7.94 27.27
CA ASP A 153 -15.22 9.12 27.49
C ASP A 153 -13.88 8.82 28.20
N LEU A 154 -13.27 7.68 27.84
CA LEU A 154 -11.97 7.25 28.34
C LEU A 154 -10.84 7.70 27.41
N ASP A 155 -9.64 7.89 27.97
CA ASP A 155 -8.45 8.23 27.21
C ASP A 155 -7.96 7.01 26.40
N PRO A 156 -7.49 7.18 25.16
CA PRO A 156 -6.95 6.08 24.35
C PRO A 156 -5.65 5.52 24.94
N ASN A 157 -5.35 4.26 24.62
CA ASN A 157 -4.16 3.53 25.09
C ASN A 157 -3.93 3.60 26.61
N THR A 158 -4.99 3.69 27.40
CA THR A 158 -4.93 3.88 28.84
C THR A 158 -5.53 2.69 29.56
N THR A 159 -4.81 2.15 30.54
CA THR A 159 -5.29 1.05 31.37
C THR A 159 -6.15 1.57 32.51
N TYR A 160 -7.37 1.05 32.62
CA TYR A 160 -8.32 1.33 33.68
C TYR A 160 -8.56 0.08 34.53
N ILE A 161 -8.92 0.31 35.80
CA ILE A 161 -9.43 -0.72 36.71
C ILE A 161 -10.93 -0.52 36.82
N ILE A 162 -11.70 -1.57 36.56
CA ILE A 162 -13.13 -1.62 36.84
C ILE A 162 -13.32 -2.40 38.13
N ALA A 163 -13.83 -1.73 39.15
CA ALA A 163 -14.06 -2.30 40.47
C ALA A 163 -15.57 -2.33 40.78
N ALA A 164 -16.05 -3.40 41.40
CA ALA A 164 -17.45 -3.55 41.77
C ALA A 164 -17.63 -4.17 43.17
N ALA A 165 -18.70 -3.78 43.85
CA ALA A 165 -19.10 -4.35 45.14
C ALA A 165 -20.62 -4.54 45.18
N ALA A 166 -21.06 -5.46 46.04
CA ALA A 166 -22.46 -5.76 46.29
C ALA A 166 -22.76 -5.81 47.80
N SER A 167 -24.02 -5.63 48.19
CA SER A 167 -24.46 -5.75 49.58
C SER A 167 -25.82 -6.42 49.71
N SER A 168 -26.03 -7.17 50.79
CA SER A 168 -27.36 -7.61 51.24
C SER A 168 -27.53 -7.31 52.72
N GLY A 169 -28.54 -6.51 53.06
CA GLY A 169 -28.66 -5.91 54.40
C GLY A 169 -27.39 -5.13 54.81
N GLU A 170 -26.79 -5.50 55.93
CA GLU A 170 -25.52 -4.93 56.43
C GLU A 170 -24.27 -5.65 55.90
N ALA A 171 -24.43 -6.81 55.24
CA ALA A 171 -23.30 -7.54 54.68
C ALA A 171 -22.84 -6.90 53.36
N ILE A 172 -21.52 -6.75 53.19
CA ILE A 172 -20.89 -6.20 52.00
C ILE A 172 -19.94 -7.26 51.42
N SER A 173 -19.92 -7.39 50.10
CA SER A 173 -19.01 -8.29 49.39
C SER A 173 -17.57 -7.76 49.38
N GLU A 174 -16.61 -8.64 49.14
CA GLU A 174 -15.29 -8.20 48.66
C GLU A 174 -15.43 -7.42 47.33
N VAL A 175 -14.46 -6.56 47.04
CA VAL A 175 -14.42 -5.80 45.80
C VAL A 175 -13.86 -6.66 44.67
N ALA A 176 -14.69 -6.95 43.67
CA ALA A 176 -14.24 -7.57 42.42
C ALA A 176 -13.54 -6.55 41.54
N ARG A 177 -12.47 -6.96 40.84
CA ARG A 177 -11.69 -6.08 39.96
C ARG A 177 -11.35 -6.78 38.65
N ILE A 178 -11.37 -6.02 37.57
CA ILE A 178 -10.76 -6.39 36.28
C ILE A 178 -9.94 -5.21 35.76
N GLU A 179 -8.83 -5.53 35.09
CA GLU A 179 -8.04 -4.55 34.35
C GLU A 179 -8.45 -4.60 32.87
N MET A 180 -8.65 -3.44 32.27
CA MET A 180 -8.98 -3.29 30.86
C MET A 180 -8.25 -2.08 30.27
N THR A 181 -7.78 -2.17 29.04
CA THR A 181 -7.03 -1.11 28.36
C THR A 181 -7.79 -0.68 27.11
N THR A 182 -8.01 0.63 26.94
CA THR A 182 -8.58 1.21 25.72
C THR A 182 -7.60 1.03 24.55
N LEU A 183 -8.12 0.97 23.33
CA LEU A 183 -7.28 0.86 22.13
C LEU A 183 -6.51 2.18 21.89
N GLY A 184 -5.35 2.10 21.24
CA GLY A 184 -4.64 3.30 20.78
C GLY A 184 -5.33 4.02 19.62
N ASN A 185 -5.12 5.34 19.51
CA ASN A 185 -5.69 6.18 18.46
C ASN A 185 -4.75 6.38 17.25
N ASN A 186 -3.62 5.68 17.21
CA ASN A 186 -2.63 5.84 16.14
C ASN A 186 -3.24 5.48 14.78
N PRO A 187 -3.10 6.37 13.78
CA PRO A 187 -3.49 6.07 12.41
C PRO A 187 -2.57 5.00 11.82
N SER A 188 -3.05 4.28 10.81
CA SER A 188 -2.22 3.37 10.03
C SER A 188 -2.63 3.34 8.56
N LEU A 189 -1.73 2.86 7.72
CA LEU A 189 -1.91 2.76 6.27
C LEU A 189 -1.44 1.38 5.78
N GLU A 190 -2.13 0.84 4.79
CA GLU A 190 -1.68 -0.31 4.01
C GLU A 190 -1.49 0.13 2.55
N LEU A 191 -0.34 -0.23 1.96
CA LEU A 191 -0.03 0.01 0.56
C LEU A 191 -0.11 -1.28 -0.24
N SER A 192 -0.61 -1.21 -1.47
CA SER A 192 -0.63 -2.35 -2.39
C SER A 192 -0.30 -1.92 -3.81
N LEU A 193 0.54 -2.70 -4.49
CA LEU A 193 0.81 -2.50 -5.92
C LEU A 193 -0.40 -2.95 -6.73
N VAL A 194 -0.87 -2.09 -7.62
CA VAL A 194 -1.96 -2.43 -8.55
C VAL A 194 -1.34 -2.83 -9.89
N GLU A 195 -0.46 -1.99 -10.43
CA GLU A 195 0.17 -2.19 -11.73
C GLU A 195 1.49 -1.42 -11.82
N ALA A 196 2.44 -1.94 -12.58
CA ALA A 196 3.64 -1.21 -12.96
C ALA A 196 3.85 -1.37 -14.47
N THR A 197 3.93 -0.25 -15.18
CA THR A 197 4.28 -0.20 -16.60
C THR A 197 5.73 0.23 -16.75
N SER A 198 6.20 0.42 -17.98
CA SER A 198 7.52 0.95 -18.27
C SER A 198 7.73 2.40 -17.80
N SER A 199 6.66 3.16 -17.56
CA SER A 199 6.75 4.60 -17.24
C SER A 199 5.80 5.07 -16.14
N ALA A 200 5.06 4.16 -15.52
CA ALA A 200 4.11 4.49 -14.49
C ALA A 200 3.97 3.38 -13.45
N ILE A 201 3.63 3.76 -12.22
CA ILE A 201 3.27 2.85 -11.14
C ILE A 201 1.89 3.23 -10.61
N ARG A 202 0.96 2.30 -10.67
CA ARG A 202 -0.35 2.39 -10.04
C ARG A 202 -0.34 1.62 -8.73
N PHE A 203 -0.71 2.27 -7.65
CA PHE A 203 -0.76 1.67 -6.32
C PHE A 203 -2.02 2.11 -5.59
N ALA A 204 -2.35 1.45 -4.49
CA ALA A 204 -3.49 1.81 -3.67
C ALA A 204 -3.10 1.96 -2.20
N ILE A 205 -3.80 2.88 -1.54
CA ILE A 205 -3.67 3.18 -0.11
C ILE A 205 -4.97 2.81 0.58
N THR A 206 -4.88 2.08 1.69
CA THR A 206 -6.01 1.80 2.59
C THR A 206 -5.71 2.39 3.97
N PRO A 207 -6.29 3.55 4.32
CA PRO A 207 -6.14 4.16 5.63
C PRO A 207 -6.98 3.47 6.71
N ARG A 208 -6.53 3.59 7.96
CA ARG A 208 -7.32 3.26 9.15
C ARG A 208 -7.12 4.34 10.20
N ARG A 209 -8.23 4.86 10.73
CA ARG A 209 -8.25 5.86 11.81
C ARG A 209 -7.40 7.08 11.48
N ALA A 210 -7.49 7.59 10.25
CA ALA A 210 -6.75 8.77 9.80
C ALA A 210 -7.72 9.91 9.51
N ASP A 211 -7.32 11.14 9.81
CA ASP A 211 -7.99 12.37 9.33
C ASP A 211 -7.24 13.00 8.14
N ARG A 212 -5.97 12.63 7.97
CA ARG A 212 -5.10 13.05 6.88
C ARG A 212 -4.20 11.91 6.47
N ALA A 213 -3.97 11.79 5.17
CA ALA A 213 -2.99 10.89 4.61
C ALA A 213 -2.26 11.59 3.46
N ALA A 214 -0.99 11.26 3.27
CA ALA A 214 -0.22 11.71 2.14
C ALA A 214 0.81 10.65 1.74
N TYR A 215 1.32 10.77 0.52
CA TYR A 215 2.40 9.93 0.02
C TYR A 215 3.46 10.73 -0.71
N MET A 216 4.66 10.17 -0.74
CA MET A 216 5.77 10.58 -1.58
C MET A 216 6.34 9.34 -2.29
N TYR A 217 7.13 9.57 -3.32
CA TYR A 217 7.91 8.52 -3.95
C TYR A 217 9.33 9.00 -4.25
N TYR A 218 10.27 8.07 -4.28
CA TYR A 218 11.69 8.33 -4.53
C TYR A 218 12.34 7.10 -5.16
N LYS A 219 13.50 7.25 -5.79
CA LYS A 219 14.21 6.12 -6.41
C LYS A 219 14.78 5.22 -5.31
N ALA A 220 14.75 3.90 -5.53
CA ALA A 220 15.29 2.93 -4.58
C ALA A 220 16.77 3.24 -4.27
N GLY A 221 17.08 3.35 -2.98
CA GLY A 221 18.41 3.74 -2.49
C GLY A 221 18.55 5.23 -2.14
N GLU A 222 17.58 6.08 -2.47
CA GLU A 222 17.53 7.46 -1.97
C GLU A 222 17.06 7.52 -0.49
N ALA A 223 17.31 8.64 0.17
CA ALA A 223 16.98 8.83 1.58
C ALA A 223 15.45 8.84 1.81
N ALA A 224 14.98 7.96 2.69
CA ALA A 224 13.56 7.87 3.04
C ALA A 224 13.07 9.13 3.76
N PRO A 225 11.91 9.70 3.39
CA PRO A 225 11.28 10.78 4.14
C PRO A 225 10.64 10.25 5.43
N ASP A 226 10.56 11.10 6.45
CA ASP A 226 9.80 10.84 7.68
C ASP A 226 8.30 11.16 7.50
N ALA A 227 7.49 10.77 8.48
CA ALA A 227 6.04 10.94 8.42
C ALA A 227 5.63 12.42 8.33
N GLU A 228 6.31 13.30 9.09
CA GLU A 228 6.08 14.73 9.10
C GLU A 228 6.30 15.35 7.72
N ARG A 229 7.42 15.02 7.06
CA ARG A 229 7.73 15.52 5.72
C ARG A 229 6.73 15.01 4.69
N ILE A 230 6.38 13.73 4.73
CA ILE A 230 5.37 13.16 3.81
C ILE A 230 4.05 13.92 3.94
N LEU A 231 3.58 14.17 5.16
CA LEU A 231 2.32 14.88 5.41
C LEU A 231 2.37 16.38 5.08
N ALA A 232 3.54 17.00 5.12
CA ALA A 232 3.71 18.43 4.86
C ALA A 232 3.91 18.76 3.37
N GLU A 233 4.70 17.95 2.67
CA GLU A 233 5.18 18.23 1.31
C GLU A 233 4.70 17.20 0.27
N GLY A 234 4.14 16.07 0.73
CA GLY A 234 3.72 14.97 -0.15
C GLY A 234 2.39 15.25 -0.84
N THR A 235 2.02 14.32 -1.73
CA THR A 235 0.72 14.35 -2.41
C THR A 235 -0.34 13.85 -1.45
N ALA A 236 -1.40 14.65 -1.25
CA ALA A 236 -2.52 14.27 -0.39
C ALA A 236 -3.24 13.01 -0.91
N ALA A 237 -3.59 12.13 0.02
CA ALA A 237 -4.38 10.93 -0.21
C ALA A 237 -5.70 10.99 0.56
N ASP A 238 -6.71 10.30 0.05
CA ASP A 238 -7.94 9.98 0.77
C ASP A 238 -7.58 9.28 2.10
N ALA A 239 -8.08 9.84 3.20
CA ALA A 239 -7.80 9.38 4.56
C ALA A 239 -8.92 8.49 5.14
N ASP A 240 -10.04 8.37 4.42
CA ASP A 240 -11.25 7.70 4.91
C ASP A 240 -11.48 6.33 4.27
N GLN A 241 -10.97 6.13 3.04
CA GLN A 241 -11.27 4.92 2.27
C GLN A 241 -10.14 4.49 1.33
N TYR A 242 -10.29 3.28 0.81
CA TYR A 242 -9.44 2.74 -0.26
C TYR A 242 -9.48 3.66 -1.48
N ALA A 243 -8.30 4.05 -1.97
CA ALA A 243 -8.15 4.79 -3.21
C ALA A 243 -6.87 4.36 -3.95
N ALA A 244 -6.93 4.40 -5.28
CA ALA A 244 -5.81 4.09 -6.16
C ALA A 244 -5.23 5.37 -6.79
N TYR A 245 -3.91 5.42 -6.87
CA TYR A 245 -3.12 6.57 -7.33
C TYR A 245 -2.19 6.11 -8.45
N LEU A 246 -1.84 7.04 -9.34
CA LEU A 246 -0.96 6.81 -10.48
C LEU A 246 0.24 7.76 -10.38
N LEU A 247 1.44 7.19 -10.42
CA LEU A 247 2.68 7.92 -10.63
C LEU A 247 3.03 7.77 -12.11
N GLU A 248 3.19 8.88 -12.83
CA GLU A 248 3.53 8.90 -14.26
C GLU A 248 4.90 9.55 -14.48
N GLY A 249 5.46 9.41 -15.68
CA GLY A 249 6.76 10.00 -16.02
C GLY A 249 7.92 9.38 -15.26
N LEU A 250 7.84 8.07 -14.97
CA LEU A 250 8.89 7.33 -14.30
C LEU A 250 9.88 6.73 -15.30
N ASN A 251 11.15 6.65 -14.92
CA ASN A 251 12.17 5.92 -15.67
C ASN A 251 11.86 4.42 -15.69
N SER A 252 11.93 3.79 -16.87
CA SER A 252 11.78 2.33 -17.05
C SER A 252 12.87 1.54 -16.34
N SER A 253 12.61 0.25 -16.06
CA SER A 253 13.54 -0.65 -15.36
C SER A 253 14.14 -0.08 -14.07
N THR A 254 13.46 0.87 -13.43
CA THR A 254 13.96 1.58 -12.24
C THR A 254 13.12 1.21 -11.03
N GLY A 255 13.80 0.90 -9.91
CA GLY A 255 13.15 0.67 -8.63
C GLY A 255 12.75 1.99 -7.96
N TYR A 256 11.53 2.06 -7.45
CA TYR A 256 10.99 3.17 -6.67
C TYR A 256 10.46 2.67 -5.34
N VAL A 257 10.49 3.55 -4.34
CA VAL A 257 9.82 3.35 -3.06
C VAL A 257 8.70 4.39 -2.95
N ILE A 258 7.47 3.93 -2.78
CA ILE A 258 6.34 4.77 -2.38
C ILE A 258 6.28 4.74 -0.85
N ALA A 259 6.36 5.90 -0.22
CA ALA A 259 6.24 6.07 1.23
C ALA A 259 4.98 6.87 1.55
N ALA A 260 4.14 6.37 2.45
CA ALA A 260 2.90 7.01 2.87
C ALA A 260 2.81 7.11 4.38
N ALA A 261 2.26 8.23 4.86
CA ALA A 261 2.04 8.50 6.27
C ALA A 261 0.65 9.09 6.49
N ALA A 262 0.09 8.82 7.67
CA ALA A 262 -1.23 9.29 8.08
C ALA A 262 -1.16 9.99 9.44
N ALA A 263 -2.10 10.89 9.67
CA ALA A 263 -2.29 11.56 10.95
C ALA A 263 -3.72 11.35 11.46
N ASN A 264 -3.89 11.42 12.77
CA ASN A 264 -5.18 11.55 13.45
C ASN A 264 -4.99 12.56 14.60
N GLY A 265 -5.36 13.81 14.35
CA GLY A 265 -4.97 14.93 15.19
C GLY A 265 -3.44 15.09 15.22
N ALA A 266 -2.86 14.93 16.41
CA ALA A 266 -1.42 15.04 16.64
C ALA A 266 -0.66 13.70 16.53
N GLU A 267 -1.39 12.57 16.52
CA GLU A 267 -0.79 11.24 16.39
C GLU A 267 -0.45 10.96 14.93
N LEU A 268 0.76 10.45 14.68
CA LEU A 268 1.23 10.06 13.36
C LEU A 268 1.33 8.54 13.26
N SER A 269 1.17 8.03 12.05
CA SER A 269 1.45 6.64 11.74
C SER A 269 2.95 6.43 11.57
N GLU A 270 3.41 5.20 11.72
CA GLU A 270 4.65 4.79 11.06
C GLU A 270 4.54 4.99 9.55
N VAL A 271 5.67 5.20 8.88
CA VAL A 271 5.71 5.31 7.43
C VAL A 271 5.49 3.94 6.80
N ALA A 272 4.39 3.78 6.05
CA ALA A 272 4.14 2.60 5.24
C ALA A 272 4.92 2.73 3.93
N THR A 273 5.62 1.67 3.52
CA THR A 273 6.41 1.67 2.27
C THR A 273 6.00 0.55 1.32
N LEU A 274 6.02 0.85 0.04
CA LEU A 274 5.84 -0.11 -1.06
C LEU A 274 6.98 0.06 -2.04
N GLU A 275 7.76 -1.01 -2.24
CA GLU A 275 8.76 -1.06 -3.30
C GLU A 275 8.12 -1.57 -4.60
N ALA A 276 8.40 -0.89 -5.70
CA ALA A 276 7.92 -1.28 -7.02
C ALA A 276 8.95 -0.90 -8.08
N THR A 277 9.14 -1.78 -9.05
CA THR A 277 10.05 -1.55 -10.18
C THR A 277 9.22 -1.41 -11.44
N THR A 278 9.40 -0.31 -12.17
CA THR A 278 8.80 -0.14 -13.50
C THR A 278 9.29 -1.23 -14.45
N ALA A 279 8.46 -1.66 -15.39
CA ALA A 279 8.82 -2.66 -16.39
C ALA A 279 9.93 -2.18 -17.34
N ALA A 280 10.45 -3.09 -18.15
CA ALA A 280 11.32 -2.76 -19.27
C ALA A 280 10.64 -1.78 -20.24
N PRO A 281 11.39 -0.90 -20.93
CA PRO A 281 10.81 0.02 -21.89
C PRO A 281 10.05 -0.75 -22.98
N GLU A 282 8.92 -0.20 -23.43
CA GLU A 282 8.25 -0.71 -24.62
C GLU A 282 9.15 -0.53 -25.84
N PRO A 283 9.00 -1.33 -26.92
CA PRO A 283 9.75 -1.10 -28.15
C PRO A 283 9.58 0.35 -28.61
N PRO A 284 10.64 1.01 -29.08
CA PRO A 284 10.57 2.42 -29.44
C PRO A 284 9.61 2.63 -30.62
N ALA A 285 8.94 3.77 -30.62
CA ALA A 285 8.04 4.22 -31.68
C ALA A 285 8.53 5.51 -32.33
N LEU A 286 7.99 5.79 -33.53
CA LEU A 286 8.20 7.08 -34.20
C LEU A 286 7.73 8.22 -33.29
N GLY A 287 8.61 9.20 -33.05
CA GLY A 287 8.36 10.36 -32.21
C GLY A 287 8.90 10.24 -30.78
N ASP A 288 9.26 9.03 -30.32
CA ASP A 288 9.72 8.82 -28.93
C ASP A 288 10.98 9.63 -28.60
N PHE A 289 11.12 10.02 -27.33
CA PHE A 289 12.27 10.75 -26.84
C PHE A 289 13.42 9.80 -26.52
N TYR A 290 14.63 10.11 -26.99
CA TYR A 290 15.84 9.33 -26.75
C TYR A 290 16.81 10.10 -25.85
N TYR A 291 17.37 9.42 -24.85
CA TYR A 291 18.13 10.04 -23.77
C TYR A 291 19.63 9.73 -23.84
N ASP A 292 20.43 10.56 -23.17
CA ASP A 292 21.89 10.43 -23.08
C ASP A 292 22.39 9.16 -22.38
N ASP A 293 21.52 8.48 -21.63
CA ASP A 293 21.77 7.18 -21.02
C ASP A 293 21.44 5.98 -21.93
N GLY A 294 20.94 6.22 -23.15
CA GLY A 294 20.60 5.19 -24.13
C GLY A 294 19.20 4.60 -23.99
N THR A 295 18.40 5.10 -23.04
CA THR A 295 16.99 4.73 -22.92
C THR A 295 16.10 5.65 -23.75
N TRP A 296 14.81 5.33 -23.81
CA TRP A 296 13.79 6.14 -24.48
C TRP A 296 12.47 6.14 -23.70
N SER A 297 11.57 7.06 -24.05
CA SER A 297 10.21 7.11 -23.51
C SER A 297 9.18 7.49 -24.57
N SER A 298 7.94 7.02 -24.39
CA SER A 298 6.85 7.27 -25.32
C SER A 298 6.58 8.76 -25.55
N ALA A 299 6.42 9.14 -26.81
CA ALA A 299 5.95 10.47 -27.21
C ALA A 299 4.50 10.77 -26.81
N ALA A 300 3.76 9.82 -26.23
CA ALA A 300 2.43 10.09 -25.65
C ALA A 300 2.50 11.07 -24.46
N ASN A 301 3.61 11.05 -23.72
CA ASN A 301 3.85 11.88 -22.54
C ASN A 301 4.89 12.97 -22.83
N ASP A 302 5.14 13.86 -21.88
CA ASP A 302 6.27 14.79 -21.96
C ASP A 302 7.61 14.06 -21.74
N PRO A 303 8.74 14.59 -22.24
CA PRO A 303 10.06 14.06 -21.93
C PRO A 303 10.28 13.94 -20.42
N LEU A 304 10.96 12.87 -20.00
CA LEU A 304 11.24 12.60 -18.60
C LEU A 304 12.11 13.72 -18.00
N PRO A 305 11.65 14.43 -16.95
CA PRO A 305 12.27 15.68 -16.50
C PRO A 305 13.66 15.49 -15.88
N ASP A 306 13.95 14.31 -15.36
CA ASP A 306 15.23 13.92 -14.77
C ASP A 306 16.15 13.14 -15.73
N LYS A 307 15.87 13.19 -17.04
CA LYS A 307 16.76 12.71 -18.10
C LYS A 307 17.08 13.79 -19.12
N THR A 308 18.27 13.72 -19.71
CA THR A 308 18.68 14.62 -20.79
C THR A 308 18.21 14.05 -22.13
N CYS A 309 17.16 14.62 -22.73
CA CYS A 309 16.76 14.26 -24.08
C CYS A 309 17.82 14.75 -25.08
N ILE A 310 18.31 13.86 -25.95
CA ILE A 310 19.36 14.17 -26.94
C ILE A 310 18.91 13.94 -28.39
N GLY A 311 17.73 13.35 -28.58
CA GLY A 311 17.17 13.12 -29.90
C GLY A 311 15.74 12.59 -29.87
N ILE A 312 15.15 12.50 -31.06
CA ILE A 312 13.83 11.91 -31.30
C ILE A 312 13.99 10.67 -32.15
N VAL A 313 13.34 9.57 -31.77
CA VAL A 313 13.27 8.35 -32.59
C VAL A 313 12.47 8.66 -33.85
N VAL A 314 13.12 8.56 -35.00
CA VAL A 314 12.51 8.86 -36.31
C VAL A 314 12.17 7.62 -37.10
N TYR A 315 12.62 6.43 -36.70
CA TYR A 315 12.23 5.18 -37.32
C TYR A 315 12.46 4.03 -36.31
N ALA A 316 11.44 3.19 -36.13
CA ALA A 316 11.49 2.06 -35.20
C ALA A 316 11.97 0.77 -35.86
N GLY A 317 12.89 0.07 -35.21
CA GLY A 317 13.53 -1.14 -35.72
C GLY A 317 14.43 -0.88 -36.94
N ARG A 318 14.96 -1.95 -37.53
CA ARG A 318 15.78 -1.88 -38.76
C ARG A 318 14.90 -1.66 -39.99
N CYS A 319 15.28 -0.71 -40.85
CA CYS A 319 14.60 -0.52 -42.13
C CYS A 319 14.86 -1.72 -43.06
N THR A 320 13.80 -2.47 -43.41
CA THR A 320 13.91 -3.69 -44.24
C THR A 320 12.94 -3.74 -45.42
N TYR A 321 12.01 -2.79 -45.51
CA TYR A 321 10.92 -2.82 -46.48
C TYR A 321 10.95 -1.66 -47.49
N GLU A 322 11.26 -0.44 -47.03
CA GLU A 322 11.16 0.78 -47.84
C GLU A 322 12.47 1.17 -48.52
N ALA A 323 13.59 0.66 -47.99
CA ALA A 323 14.95 0.94 -48.43
C ALA A 323 15.87 -0.23 -48.11
N VAL A 324 17.01 -0.28 -48.81
CA VAL A 324 18.08 -1.23 -48.46
C VAL A 324 18.86 -0.66 -47.27
N ASP A 325 18.76 -1.32 -46.11
CA ASP A 325 19.73 -1.19 -45.02
C ASP A 325 20.48 -2.51 -44.80
N ASP A 326 21.63 -2.63 -45.48
CA ASP A 326 22.61 -3.70 -45.30
C ASP A 326 23.82 -3.26 -44.45
N CYS A 327 23.69 -2.18 -43.66
CA CYS A 327 24.77 -1.71 -42.82
C CYS A 327 25.18 -2.75 -41.77
N VAL A 328 26.48 -2.83 -41.50
CA VAL A 328 27.03 -3.56 -40.36
C VAL A 328 27.29 -2.53 -39.26
N TYR A 329 26.28 -2.30 -38.42
CA TYR A 329 26.35 -1.35 -37.31
C TYR A 329 27.32 -1.81 -36.22
N LYS A 330 28.01 -0.84 -35.63
CA LYS A 330 28.90 -1.04 -34.49
C LYS A 330 28.59 -0.01 -33.44
N LEU A 331 28.82 -0.33 -32.17
CA LEU A 331 28.81 0.64 -31.08
C LEU A 331 29.81 1.76 -31.37
N LYS A 332 29.62 2.90 -30.69
CA LYS A 332 30.43 4.11 -30.92
C LYS A 332 31.93 3.94 -30.67
N ASP A 333 32.35 2.84 -30.04
CA ASP A 333 33.76 2.44 -29.95
C ASP A 333 34.39 2.07 -31.31
N GLY A 334 33.57 1.94 -32.37
CA GLY A 334 33.98 1.66 -33.75
C GLY A 334 34.36 0.19 -34.02
N THR A 335 34.25 -0.68 -33.03
CA THR A 335 34.77 -2.06 -33.05
C THR A 335 33.71 -3.10 -32.68
N THR A 336 32.93 -2.88 -31.63
CA THR A 336 31.94 -3.83 -31.11
C THR A 336 30.70 -3.82 -31.99
N PRO A 337 30.22 -4.97 -32.52
CA PRO A 337 28.97 -5.01 -33.27
C PRO A 337 27.78 -4.54 -32.43
N LEU A 338 26.87 -3.77 -33.03
CA LEU A 338 25.57 -3.50 -32.43
C LEU A 338 24.68 -4.74 -32.66
N GLU A 339 24.28 -5.42 -31.58
CA GLU A 339 23.60 -6.72 -31.66
C GLU A 339 22.16 -6.62 -32.19
N GLU A 340 21.45 -5.56 -31.80
CA GLU A 340 20.07 -5.30 -32.18
C GLU A 340 19.92 -3.84 -32.63
N VAL A 341 19.08 -3.60 -33.63
CA VAL A 341 18.72 -2.25 -34.08
C VAL A 341 17.32 -1.96 -33.56
N HIS A 342 17.24 -1.16 -32.49
CA HIS A 342 15.98 -0.73 -31.90
C HIS A 342 15.38 0.45 -32.67
N GLY A 343 16.21 1.30 -33.29
CA GLY A 343 15.72 2.37 -34.16
C GLY A 343 16.78 3.40 -34.56
N TYR A 344 16.31 4.46 -35.22
CA TYR A 344 17.12 5.58 -35.69
C TYR A 344 16.68 6.85 -34.97
N VAL A 345 17.63 7.65 -34.51
CA VAL A 345 17.38 8.86 -33.73
C VAL A 345 17.91 10.06 -34.48
N LEU A 346 17.10 11.11 -34.62
CA LEU A 346 17.50 12.40 -35.14
C LEU A 346 17.99 13.29 -33.99
N ALA A 347 19.14 13.92 -34.18
CA ALA A 347 19.66 14.96 -33.30
C ALA A 347 18.64 16.08 -33.05
N LEU A 348 18.67 16.71 -31.87
CA LEU A 348 17.80 17.85 -31.53
C LEU A 348 18.25 19.19 -32.12
N ARG A 349 19.51 19.31 -32.56
CA ARG A 349 20.03 20.53 -33.20
C ARG A 349 20.90 20.23 -34.40
N ASN A 350 21.09 21.23 -35.25
CA ASN A 350 22.03 21.15 -36.35
C ASN A 350 23.45 20.98 -35.81
N ALA A 351 24.27 20.25 -36.54
CA ALA A 351 25.63 19.91 -36.13
C ALA A 351 26.61 21.11 -36.19
N SER A 352 26.16 22.24 -36.74
CA SER A 352 26.92 23.46 -36.95
C SER A 352 25.97 24.66 -37.00
N ASP A 353 26.39 25.79 -36.42
CA ASP A 353 25.67 27.08 -36.46
C ASP A 353 25.74 27.77 -37.83
N LYS A 354 26.60 27.26 -38.72
CA LYS A 354 26.77 27.72 -40.09
C LYS A 354 26.51 26.58 -41.08
N THR A 355 26.19 26.94 -42.30
CA THR A 355 26.23 26.04 -43.44
C THR A 355 27.67 25.66 -43.78
N VAL A 356 27.89 24.47 -44.34
CA VAL A 356 29.24 23.89 -44.52
C VAL A 356 29.38 23.19 -45.86
N ALA A 357 30.62 23.05 -46.33
CA ALA A 357 30.90 22.23 -47.51
C ALA A 357 30.70 20.75 -47.19
N TRP A 358 30.25 19.98 -48.18
CA TRP A 358 30.22 18.52 -48.09
C TRP A 358 31.65 17.96 -48.06
N GLY A 359 32.49 18.48 -48.94
CA GLY A 359 33.91 18.13 -49.04
C GLY A 359 34.58 18.72 -50.29
N SER A 360 35.81 18.29 -50.54
CA SER A 360 36.60 18.82 -51.66
C SER A 360 35.96 18.67 -53.04
N TRP A 361 36.11 19.69 -53.90
CA TRP A 361 35.71 19.62 -55.31
C TRP A 361 36.87 19.16 -56.18
N GLY A 362 36.69 18.04 -56.88
CA GLY A 362 37.65 17.55 -57.87
C GLY A 362 38.86 16.78 -57.33
N LYS A 363 39.22 16.93 -56.06
CA LYS A 363 40.41 16.28 -55.47
C LYS A 363 40.30 14.77 -55.39
N ASP A 364 39.12 14.26 -55.04
CA ASP A 364 38.89 12.80 -54.95
C ASP A 364 38.66 12.17 -56.33
N GLY A 365 38.60 12.98 -57.39
CA GLY A 365 38.52 12.53 -58.78
C GLY A 365 37.32 11.62 -59.03
N TYR A 366 37.60 10.49 -59.68
CA TYR A 366 36.66 9.40 -59.95
C TYR A 366 36.59 8.35 -58.81
N SER A 367 37.43 8.49 -57.77
CA SER A 367 37.46 7.56 -56.64
C SER A 367 36.41 7.89 -55.58
N GLY A 368 36.01 9.17 -55.49
CA GLY A 368 35.00 9.64 -54.54
C GLY A 368 35.36 9.36 -53.09
N ALA A 369 34.35 9.48 -52.22
CA ALA A 369 34.48 9.18 -50.79
C ALA A 369 34.13 7.73 -50.43
N GLY A 370 33.74 6.91 -51.42
CA GLY A 370 33.32 5.51 -51.20
C GLY A 370 31.92 5.36 -50.59
N ALA A 371 31.12 6.43 -50.60
CA ALA A 371 29.72 6.40 -50.21
C ALA A 371 28.82 5.89 -51.36
N SER A 372 27.63 5.45 -51.02
CA SER A 372 26.59 5.06 -51.97
C SER A 372 26.15 6.25 -52.83
N TYR A 373 25.75 5.92 -54.07
CA TYR A 373 25.13 6.85 -55.01
C TYR A 373 23.61 6.69 -55.09
N ASP A 374 23.08 5.68 -54.39
CA ASP A 374 21.65 5.39 -54.35
C ASP A 374 20.96 6.34 -53.38
N ARG A 375 19.94 7.05 -53.88
CA ARG A 375 19.16 8.03 -53.13
C ARG A 375 18.03 7.39 -52.32
N THR A 376 17.87 6.07 -52.42
CA THR A 376 16.77 5.31 -51.84
C THR A 376 17.23 4.33 -50.76
N ASP A 377 18.52 4.32 -50.41
CA ASP A 377 19.05 3.44 -49.38
C ASP A 377 19.15 4.09 -47.99
N PHE A 378 19.18 3.26 -46.95
CA PHE A 378 19.34 3.68 -45.55
C PHE A 378 20.81 3.52 -45.10
N ARG A 379 21.75 3.88 -45.98
CA ARG A 379 23.19 3.66 -45.76
C ARG A 379 23.93 4.82 -45.08
N GLY A 380 23.26 5.71 -44.34
CA GLY A 380 23.92 6.88 -43.74
C GLY A 380 25.13 6.52 -42.88
N TYR A 381 24.98 5.50 -42.04
CA TYR A 381 26.07 4.99 -41.21
C TYR A 381 27.24 4.45 -42.04
N SER A 382 27.00 3.51 -42.96
CA SER A 382 28.07 2.91 -43.77
C SER A 382 28.74 3.93 -44.70
N ASN A 383 27.97 4.85 -45.29
CA ASN A 383 28.50 5.98 -46.05
C ASN A 383 29.43 6.85 -45.20
N THR A 384 29.00 7.18 -43.98
CA THR A 384 29.82 7.95 -43.02
C THR A 384 31.13 7.24 -42.69
N GLN A 385 31.10 5.91 -42.49
CA GLN A 385 32.32 5.14 -42.27
C GLN A 385 33.27 5.15 -43.48
N SER A 386 32.73 5.04 -44.71
CA SER A 386 33.54 5.18 -45.93
C SER A 386 34.21 6.54 -46.03
N ILE A 387 33.45 7.62 -45.78
CA ILE A 387 33.98 9.00 -45.81
C ILE A 387 35.07 9.18 -44.74
N ARG A 388 34.85 8.68 -43.52
CA ARG A 388 35.85 8.73 -42.44
C ARG A 388 37.13 7.97 -42.82
N ASN A 389 37.02 6.77 -43.37
CA ASN A 389 38.17 5.99 -43.82
C ASN A 389 38.94 6.73 -44.91
N LYS A 390 38.24 7.34 -45.87
CA LYS A 390 38.86 8.14 -46.92
C LYS A 390 39.60 9.36 -46.34
N ALA A 391 39.01 10.03 -45.35
CA ALA A 391 39.64 11.15 -44.66
C ALA A 391 40.91 10.73 -43.90
N ILE A 392 40.91 9.56 -43.26
CA ILE A 392 42.08 8.98 -42.59
C ILE A 392 43.18 8.69 -43.59
N GLU A 393 42.86 8.03 -44.72
CA GLU A 393 43.83 7.72 -45.78
C GLU A 393 44.48 8.97 -46.37
N LYS A 394 43.69 10.04 -46.53
CA LYS A 394 44.09 11.26 -47.22
C LYS A 394 44.77 12.29 -46.32
N ALA A 395 44.22 12.53 -45.13
CA ALA A 395 44.55 13.66 -44.27
C ALA A 395 44.74 13.27 -42.78
N GLY A 396 44.72 11.97 -42.45
CA GLY A 396 44.89 11.49 -41.08
C GLY A 396 43.64 11.60 -40.18
N GLY A 397 42.51 12.07 -40.72
CA GLY A 397 41.24 12.19 -39.99
C GLY A 397 40.28 13.17 -40.65
N LEU A 398 39.07 13.28 -40.08
CA LEU A 398 38.08 14.28 -40.48
C LEU A 398 38.47 15.68 -39.98
N SER A 399 38.13 16.71 -40.75
CA SER A 399 38.31 18.12 -40.35
C SER A 399 37.34 19.04 -41.13
N ASP A 400 37.32 20.31 -40.78
CA ASP A 400 36.52 21.36 -41.44
C ASP A 400 37.17 21.92 -42.72
N ASP A 401 38.29 21.35 -43.18
CA ASP A 401 38.94 21.73 -44.43
C ASP A 401 38.08 21.36 -45.65
N ALA A 402 37.46 22.36 -46.26
CA ALA A 402 36.61 22.20 -47.45
C ALA A 402 37.40 21.88 -48.73
N ASP A 403 38.71 22.14 -48.77
CA ASP A 403 39.54 21.94 -49.94
C ASP A 403 40.14 20.53 -49.99
N ASP A 404 40.36 19.90 -48.84
CA ASP A 404 40.99 18.58 -48.77
C ASP A 404 40.29 17.54 -47.88
N ASN A 405 39.18 17.89 -47.22
CA ASN A 405 38.49 17.01 -46.29
C ASN A 405 36.95 17.02 -46.51
N TYR A 406 36.20 16.55 -45.51
CA TYR A 406 34.75 16.35 -45.54
C TYR A 406 34.07 17.07 -44.37
N PRO A 407 33.89 18.41 -44.44
CA PRO A 407 33.38 19.19 -43.32
C PRO A 407 31.99 18.74 -42.86
N ALA A 408 31.07 18.40 -43.78
CA ALA A 408 29.75 17.92 -43.39
C ALA A 408 29.80 16.67 -42.49
N THR A 409 30.66 15.70 -42.81
CA THR A 409 30.84 14.50 -41.98
C THR A 409 31.57 14.82 -40.68
N TYR A 410 32.57 15.70 -40.71
CA TYR A 410 33.26 16.17 -39.51
C TYR A 410 32.29 16.82 -38.50
N TYR A 411 31.44 17.74 -38.96
CA TYR A 411 30.44 18.40 -38.11
C TYR A 411 29.39 17.41 -37.59
N ALA A 412 28.84 16.55 -38.47
CA ALA A 412 27.83 15.56 -38.08
C ALA A 412 28.31 14.56 -37.03
N THR A 413 29.62 14.31 -36.97
CA THR A 413 30.20 13.26 -36.11
C THR A 413 31.07 13.87 -35.02
N ASP A 414 32.31 14.21 -35.32
CA ASP A 414 33.32 14.60 -34.32
C ASP A 414 32.93 15.87 -33.55
N VAL A 415 32.33 16.87 -34.20
CA VAL A 415 31.88 18.10 -33.52
C VAL A 415 30.59 17.85 -32.74
N TYR A 416 29.59 17.23 -33.35
CA TYR A 416 28.32 17.00 -32.66
C TYR A 416 28.45 16.02 -31.48
N GLU A 417 29.29 14.98 -31.58
CA GLU A 417 29.59 14.09 -30.45
C GLU A 417 30.26 14.82 -29.28
N GLN A 418 31.06 15.87 -29.55
CA GLN A 418 31.63 16.70 -28.48
C GLN A 418 30.59 17.62 -27.83
N GLN A 419 29.60 18.09 -28.58
CA GLN A 419 28.54 18.96 -28.09
C GLN A 419 27.45 18.17 -27.35
N VAL A 420 27.06 17.03 -27.91
CA VAL A 420 26.00 16.14 -27.44
C VAL A 420 26.53 14.70 -27.52
N PRO A 421 27.19 14.18 -26.48
CA PRO A 421 27.74 12.82 -26.50
C PRO A 421 26.64 11.77 -26.69
N ALA A 422 26.80 10.88 -27.67
CA ALA A 422 25.88 9.77 -27.85
C ALA A 422 26.08 8.69 -26.77
N PRO A 423 25.07 7.90 -26.41
CA PRO A 423 25.21 6.81 -25.45
C PRO A 423 26.18 5.74 -25.95
N ALA A 424 26.94 5.10 -25.05
CA ALA A 424 27.90 4.05 -25.43
C ALA A 424 27.24 2.80 -26.04
N SER A 425 25.96 2.59 -25.76
CA SER A 425 25.10 1.56 -26.35
C SER A 425 24.64 1.85 -27.78
N SER A 426 24.92 3.04 -28.33
CA SER A 426 24.55 3.45 -29.68
C SER A 426 25.72 3.38 -30.67
N THR A 427 25.46 3.64 -31.95
CA THR A 427 26.48 3.77 -32.99
C THR A 427 27.36 5.02 -32.89
N GLY A 428 27.00 5.96 -32.02
CA GLY A 428 27.46 7.34 -32.15
C GLY A 428 26.78 8.04 -33.33
N TRP A 429 27.03 9.35 -33.44
CA TRP A 429 26.45 10.17 -34.50
C TRP A 429 27.08 9.90 -35.88
N PHE A 430 26.24 9.91 -36.91
CA PHE A 430 26.62 9.81 -38.31
C PHE A 430 25.85 10.83 -39.18
N LEU A 431 26.37 11.07 -40.39
CA LEU A 431 25.70 11.89 -41.40
C LEU A 431 24.64 11.01 -42.12
N PRO A 432 23.34 11.34 -42.08
CA PRO A 432 22.29 10.50 -42.66
C PRO A 432 22.33 10.43 -44.18
N SER A 433 21.82 9.34 -44.76
CA SER A 433 21.66 9.20 -46.22
C SER A 433 20.57 10.13 -46.74
N ALA A 434 20.53 10.32 -48.07
CA ALA A 434 19.50 11.12 -48.72
C ALA A 434 18.08 10.59 -48.39
N TYR A 435 17.91 9.27 -48.33
CA TYR A 435 16.59 8.70 -48.04
C TYR A 435 16.21 8.81 -46.56
N GLN A 436 17.17 8.68 -45.64
CA GLN A 436 16.91 8.90 -44.21
C GLN A 436 16.43 10.33 -43.92
N LEU A 437 17.01 11.33 -44.58
CA LEU A 437 16.54 12.72 -44.49
C LEU A 437 15.17 12.93 -45.17
N LEU A 438 14.93 12.30 -46.32
CA LEU A 438 13.63 12.37 -46.99
C LEU A 438 12.52 11.67 -46.19
N TYR A 439 12.84 10.61 -45.47
CA TYR A 439 11.88 9.92 -44.60
C TYR A 439 11.30 10.83 -43.52
N LEU A 440 12.08 11.81 -43.04
CA LEU A 440 11.59 12.80 -42.10
C LEU A 440 10.43 13.62 -42.68
N PHE A 441 10.48 13.92 -43.99
CA PHE A 441 9.45 14.71 -44.66
C PHE A 441 8.09 14.00 -44.67
N SER A 442 8.04 12.68 -44.82
CA SER A 442 6.79 11.92 -44.80
C SER A 442 6.16 11.81 -43.41
N HIS A 443 6.86 12.26 -42.35
CA HIS A 443 6.44 12.14 -40.96
C HIS A 443 6.50 13.48 -40.20
N VAL A 444 6.46 14.60 -40.92
CA VAL A 444 6.57 15.97 -40.35
C VAL A 444 5.54 16.20 -39.25
N GLU A 445 4.27 15.85 -39.47
CA GLU A 445 3.20 16.11 -38.49
C GLU A 445 3.47 15.39 -37.15
N THR A 446 3.75 14.08 -37.19
CA THR A 446 4.05 13.29 -35.99
C THR A 446 5.30 13.78 -35.28
N LEU A 447 6.36 14.09 -36.02
CA LEU A 447 7.61 14.56 -35.42
C LEU A 447 7.45 15.97 -34.84
N GLN A 448 6.62 16.82 -35.45
CA GLN A 448 6.35 18.17 -34.95
C GLN A 448 5.80 18.12 -33.51
N GLU A 449 4.88 17.21 -33.21
CA GLU A 449 4.33 17.05 -31.86
C GLU A 449 5.43 16.80 -30.81
N SER A 450 6.43 15.97 -31.13
CA SER A 450 7.57 15.71 -30.25
C SER A 450 8.51 16.91 -30.12
N PHE A 451 8.78 17.64 -31.21
CA PHE A 451 9.61 18.86 -31.16
C PHE A 451 8.92 19.98 -30.37
N ASP A 452 7.60 20.14 -30.50
CA ASP A 452 6.83 21.15 -29.77
C ASP A 452 6.91 20.93 -28.25
N LYS A 453 6.93 19.67 -27.79
CA LYS A 453 7.12 19.31 -26.37
C LYS A 453 8.52 19.66 -25.83
N LEU A 454 9.53 19.66 -26.68
CA LEU A 454 10.91 20.02 -26.31
C LEU A 454 11.12 21.55 -26.31
N GLY A 455 10.30 22.29 -27.04
CA GLY A 455 10.36 23.75 -27.13
C GLY A 455 11.75 24.24 -27.53
N GLU A 456 12.30 25.19 -26.78
CA GLU A 456 13.60 25.80 -27.09
C GLU A 456 14.79 24.82 -27.00
N GLN A 457 14.61 23.60 -26.49
CA GLN A 457 15.68 22.60 -26.42
C GLN A 457 16.02 22.02 -27.79
N ALA A 458 15.11 22.10 -28.76
CA ALA A 458 15.26 21.49 -30.07
C ALA A 458 14.93 22.45 -31.22
N ASP A 459 15.69 22.35 -32.31
CA ASP A 459 15.43 23.10 -33.53
C ASP A 459 14.70 22.19 -34.52
N PHE A 460 13.45 22.53 -34.84
CA PHE A 460 12.62 21.75 -35.77
C PHE A 460 13.25 21.72 -37.16
N PHE A 461 13.29 20.54 -37.78
CA PHE A 461 14.05 20.33 -39.01
C PHE A 461 13.33 20.80 -40.28
N TYR A 462 12.01 21.05 -40.21
CA TYR A 462 11.16 21.44 -41.35
C TYR A 462 10.75 22.92 -41.24
N VAL A 463 11.71 23.81 -41.55
CA VAL A 463 11.58 25.28 -41.43
C VAL A 463 12.15 25.97 -42.67
N ARG A 464 11.89 27.27 -42.82
CA ARG A 464 12.42 28.03 -43.97
C ARG A 464 13.94 27.89 -44.05
N ASP A 465 14.47 27.74 -45.26
CA ASP A 465 15.90 27.58 -45.53
C ASP A 465 16.52 26.26 -44.99
N ALA A 466 15.68 25.27 -44.61
CA ALA A 466 16.12 23.96 -44.14
C ALA A 466 16.57 23.05 -45.30
N GLU A 467 17.80 23.23 -45.77
CA GLU A 467 18.43 22.37 -46.76
C GLU A 467 19.67 21.67 -46.16
N TYR A 468 19.68 20.34 -46.17
CA TYR A 468 20.67 19.53 -45.46
C TYR A 468 21.53 18.71 -46.41
N TRP A 469 22.84 18.70 -46.18
CA TRP A 469 23.70 17.72 -46.79
C TRP A 469 23.34 16.31 -46.32
N SER A 470 23.34 15.35 -47.24
CA SER A 470 23.29 13.93 -46.92
C SER A 470 24.66 13.27 -47.11
N SER A 471 24.85 12.06 -46.59
CA SER A 471 26.06 11.26 -46.84
C SER A 471 26.11 10.65 -48.25
N THR A 472 25.03 10.75 -49.02
CA THR A 472 24.92 10.10 -50.34
C THR A 472 25.66 10.91 -51.40
N GLU A 473 26.58 10.28 -52.10
CA GLU A 473 27.40 10.93 -53.12
C GLU A 473 26.68 10.92 -54.49
N CYS A 474 26.99 11.87 -55.39
CA CYS A 474 26.35 11.94 -56.70
C CYS A 474 27.35 11.60 -57.82
N GLN A 475 27.15 10.46 -58.47
CA GLN A 475 27.86 10.08 -59.69
C GLN A 475 27.14 10.63 -60.93
N LYS A 476 27.87 11.41 -61.74
CA LYS A 476 27.40 11.86 -63.05
C LYS A 476 27.62 10.77 -64.11
N GLU A 477 26.95 10.88 -65.25
CA GLU A 477 27.03 9.91 -66.36
C GLU A 477 28.47 9.66 -66.85
N ASN A 478 29.33 10.67 -66.78
CA ASN A 478 30.75 10.57 -67.12
C ASN A 478 31.61 9.91 -66.02
N GLY A 479 31.01 9.44 -64.93
CA GLY A 479 31.64 8.78 -63.79
C GLY A 479 32.20 9.70 -62.71
N CYS A 480 32.17 11.04 -62.90
CA CYS A 480 32.79 11.94 -61.92
C CYS A 480 31.94 12.13 -60.66
N LEU A 481 32.62 12.30 -59.52
CA LEU A 481 32.05 12.33 -58.17
C LEU A 481 32.27 13.69 -57.49
N TYR A 482 32.06 14.79 -58.23
CA TYR A 482 32.28 16.15 -57.72
C TYR A 482 31.04 16.76 -57.03
N TRP A 483 29.95 16.00 -56.98
CA TRP A 483 28.68 16.41 -56.39
C TRP A 483 28.30 15.45 -55.27
N ALA A 484 27.52 15.95 -54.33
CA ALA A 484 26.82 15.16 -53.32
C ALA A 484 25.34 15.51 -53.35
N TYR A 485 24.50 14.64 -52.80
CA TYR A 485 23.09 14.92 -52.65
C TYR A 485 22.82 15.74 -51.38
N TYR A 486 21.89 16.67 -51.50
CA TYR A 486 21.27 17.37 -50.38
C TYR A 486 19.76 17.12 -50.40
N VAL A 487 19.12 17.34 -49.26
CA VAL A 487 17.66 17.23 -49.10
C VAL A 487 17.12 18.58 -48.65
N SER A 488 16.12 19.10 -49.37
CA SER A 488 15.40 20.30 -48.99
C SER A 488 14.13 19.93 -48.21
N LEU A 489 14.13 20.30 -46.94
CA LEU A 489 13.00 20.23 -46.01
C LEU A 489 12.44 21.64 -45.74
N ASP A 490 12.63 22.56 -46.68
CA ASP A 490 12.11 23.92 -46.61
C ASP A 490 10.64 23.99 -47.07
N PRO A 491 9.68 24.31 -46.17
CA PRO A 491 8.27 24.43 -46.51
C PRO A 491 7.95 25.60 -47.45
N SER A 492 8.85 26.55 -47.64
CA SER A 492 8.64 27.70 -48.53
C SER A 492 8.88 27.38 -50.00
N GLN A 493 9.48 26.22 -50.30
CA GLN A 493 9.66 25.74 -51.67
C GLN A 493 8.33 25.39 -52.33
N ILE A 494 8.24 25.54 -53.65
CA ILE A 494 7.04 25.17 -54.43
C ILE A 494 6.70 23.68 -54.28
N THR A 495 7.72 22.85 -54.06
CA THR A 495 7.57 21.41 -53.80
C THR A 495 8.57 21.01 -52.72
N PRO A 496 8.21 21.11 -51.43
CA PRO A 496 9.07 20.70 -50.32
C PRO A 496 9.34 19.18 -50.34
N GLY A 497 10.39 18.74 -49.65
CA GLY A 497 10.66 17.31 -49.46
C GLY A 497 11.27 16.64 -50.69
N PHE A 498 12.28 17.27 -51.30
CA PHE A 498 12.99 16.70 -52.44
C PHE A 498 14.47 16.52 -52.13
N SER A 499 15.12 15.60 -52.86
CA SER A 499 16.58 15.54 -52.92
C SER A 499 17.09 16.00 -54.28
N SER A 500 18.20 16.73 -54.26
CA SER A 500 18.91 17.20 -55.45
C SER A 500 20.41 17.13 -55.19
N ASN A 501 21.24 17.47 -56.17
CA ASN A 501 22.70 17.42 -56.02
C ASN A 501 23.33 18.79 -56.22
N PHE A 502 24.42 19.03 -55.50
CA PHE A 502 25.18 20.27 -55.61
C PHE A 502 26.68 20.00 -55.48
N ARG A 503 27.51 20.98 -55.85
CA ARG A 503 28.98 20.82 -55.81
C ARG A 503 29.44 20.67 -54.37
N LYS A 504 30.29 19.69 -54.10
CA LYS A 504 30.72 19.34 -52.74
C LYS A 504 31.36 20.50 -51.96
N SER A 505 32.09 21.38 -52.64
CA SER A 505 32.78 22.52 -52.01
C SER A 505 31.86 23.69 -51.64
N SER A 506 30.55 23.55 -51.84
CA SER A 506 29.60 24.65 -51.59
C SER A 506 29.13 24.59 -50.15
N ASP A 507 29.18 25.73 -49.48
CA ASP A 507 28.88 25.93 -48.07
C ASP A 507 27.45 26.42 -47.85
N TRP A 508 26.48 25.91 -48.62
CA TRP A 508 25.08 26.40 -48.61
C TRP A 508 24.15 25.57 -47.75
N PHE A 509 24.58 24.38 -47.32
CA PHE A 509 23.69 23.42 -46.70
C PHE A 509 24.06 23.18 -45.24
N GLN A 510 23.03 22.95 -44.45
CA GLN A 510 23.10 22.60 -43.05
C GLN A 510 23.46 21.12 -42.89
N VAL A 511 23.73 20.71 -41.65
CA VAL A 511 24.06 19.32 -41.32
C VAL A 511 23.25 18.92 -40.11
N ARG A 512 22.62 17.74 -40.19
CA ARG A 512 21.88 17.16 -39.07
C ARG A 512 22.34 15.73 -38.83
N SER A 513 22.64 15.41 -37.59
CA SER A 513 23.16 14.11 -37.21
C SER A 513 22.05 13.10 -36.95
N MET A 514 22.33 11.82 -37.20
CA MET A 514 21.51 10.70 -36.75
C MET A 514 22.38 9.68 -36.01
N LEU A 515 21.77 8.87 -35.16
CA LEU A 515 22.39 7.67 -34.58
C LEU A 515 21.44 6.47 -34.70
N VAL A 516 21.99 5.28 -34.50
CA VAL A 516 21.22 4.03 -34.35
C VAL A 516 21.54 3.45 -32.97
N PHE A 517 20.54 2.87 -32.31
CA PHE A 517 20.67 2.31 -30.97
C PHE A 517 20.02 0.94 -30.87
#